data_AF-A0A6M5BI71-F1
#
_entry.id   AF-A0A6M5BI71-F1
#
_cell.length_a   1.000
_cell.length_b   1.000
_cell.length_c   1.000
_cell.angle_alpha   90.00
_cell.angle_beta   90.00
_cell.angle_gamma   90.00
#
_symmetry.space_group_name_H-M   'P 1'
#
loop_
_entity.id
_entity.type
_entity.pdbx_description
1 polymer ?
#
loop_
_entity_poly.entity_id
_entity_poly.type
_entity_poly.pdbx_seq_one_letter_code
_entity_poly.pdbx_strand_id
1 'polypeptide(L)'
;MHGTTSRSVFNNHLLSDKRIGLSTIAALPLTRHFSSIRSLVNNSEALASDHINSGKPTTLSVINKVLLNQNLVVTDSKLKELLKVEGVEIELPISTPKGKELLAELTGKSKYKGFSGVYMFIHKNTGDKYVGSSNLLRRRMDYYFNGDYPLAGKFLPLLYKEGLEAFKLRIFKLDSNKFSSQDALILEQFYLLDKEFNLNTLRVVNAGSSKGDPVYVYDLTCSILYYHAKSRIELKRVLNIHTETSKKYVDSKLPYLNKFLLLSYPIPTALTSDISLEELLGIMQDERKDTYKLGTRTSIPVELEIKEGNSFVSEASKGHTLKFDSLTSCMEYLRGLGLIIKRDTLTKYIKIEKVFHNFLCKYSDKTLPKNFDEIGLIIDEYKKLKVDTDSLIINRKNKPILVKGGAKLHMDKEFDSITEAIKHFDNLNIKLDSKTLYLRLKDGKIYKDYYFTYK
;
A
#
# COMPACT_ATOMS: atom_id res chain seq x y z
N MET A 1 -8.20 13.16 -64.73
CA MET A 1 -8.10 12.23 -65.87
C MET A 1 -6.77 11.51 -65.77
N HIS A 2 -6.83 10.18 -65.87
CA HIS A 2 -5.78 9.20 -66.22
C HIS A 2 -4.37 9.42 -65.64
N GLY A 3 -3.87 8.56 -64.76
CA GLY A 3 -3.63 7.13 -65.00
C GLY A 3 -2.12 6.91 -64.76
N THR A 4 -1.54 5.75 -64.51
CA THR A 4 -1.97 4.37 -64.56
C THR A 4 -0.88 3.57 -63.84
N THR A 5 -1.30 2.51 -63.18
CA THR A 5 -0.57 1.36 -62.60
C THR A 5 0.63 0.80 -63.36
N SER A 6 1.58 0.22 -62.61
CA SER A 6 2.28 -1.06 -62.90
C SER A 6 2.76 -1.67 -61.58
N ARG A 7 2.23 -2.81 -61.08
CA ARG A 7 2.56 -4.24 -61.39
C ARG A 7 4.06 -4.55 -61.20
N SER A 8 4.50 -5.60 -60.50
CA SER A 8 4.07 -7.02 -60.54
C SER A 8 4.58 -7.82 -59.31
N VAL A 9 3.79 -8.74 -58.70
CA VAL A 9 3.58 -10.20 -58.95
C VAL A 9 4.84 -11.04 -58.61
N PHE A 10 4.86 -11.97 -57.64
CA PHE A 10 4.32 -13.34 -57.74
C PHE A 10 4.15 -14.10 -56.38
N ASN A 11 2.98 -14.74 -56.30
CA ASN A 11 2.54 -15.94 -55.55
C ASN A 11 3.40 -17.20 -55.91
N ASN A 12 3.42 -18.39 -55.28
CA ASN A 12 2.47 -19.17 -54.45
C ASN A 12 3.14 -20.46 -53.88
N HIS A 13 2.58 -20.97 -52.78
CA HIS A 13 2.37 -22.39 -52.35
C HIS A 13 3.43 -23.52 -52.50
N LEU A 14 3.61 -24.27 -51.40
CA LEU A 14 3.50 -25.74 -51.42
C LEU A 14 3.03 -26.31 -50.06
N LEU A 15 1.99 -27.14 -50.09
CA LEU A 15 1.53 -28.06 -49.05
C LEU A 15 2.00 -29.49 -49.42
N SER A 16 2.41 -30.31 -48.45
CA SER A 16 1.93 -31.70 -48.26
C SER A 16 2.79 -32.52 -47.28
N ASP A 17 2.09 -33.40 -46.56
CA ASP A 17 2.49 -34.34 -45.51
C ASP A 17 3.55 -35.39 -45.88
N LYS A 18 4.29 -35.88 -44.85
CA LYS A 18 4.39 -37.33 -44.54
C LYS A 18 5.04 -37.62 -43.17
N ARG A 19 4.49 -38.63 -42.49
CA ARG A 19 4.90 -39.21 -41.19
C ARG A 19 6.17 -40.09 -41.29
N ILE A 20 6.65 -40.49 -40.10
CA ILE A 20 7.66 -41.54 -39.73
C ILE A 20 9.06 -40.93 -39.48
N GLY A 21 9.80 -41.16 -38.38
CA GLY A 21 9.67 -42.05 -37.22
C GLY A 21 10.74 -41.70 -36.16
N LEU A 22 10.70 -42.40 -35.02
CA LEU A 22 11.60 -42.24 -33.87
C LEU A 22 13.10 -42.35 -34.23
N SER A 23 13.92 -41.41 -33.77
CA SER A 23 15.13 -41.70 -32.97
C SER A 23 15.83 -40.41 -32.48
N THR A 24 16.31 -40.51 -31.24
CA THR A 24 17.18 -39.64 -30.44
C THR A 24 18.12 -38.68 -31.18
N ILE A 25 18.18 -37.40 -30.75
CA ILE A 25 19.42 -36.59 -30.59
C ILE A 25 19.17 -35.42 -29.62
N ALA A 26 20.04 -35.35 -28.59
CA ALA A 26 20.47 -34.22 -27.76
C ALA A 26 19.46 -33.12 -27.35
N ALA A 27 19.14 -33.08 -26.05
CA ALA A 27 18.58 -31.91 -25.38
C ALA A 27 19.62 -30.77 -25.31
N LEU A 28 19.64 -29.93 -26.34
CA LEU A 28 20.20 -28.57 -26.24
C LEU A 28 19.23 -27.74 -25.39
N PRO A 29 19.69 -27.03 -24.33
CA PRO A 29 18.83 -26.10 -23.64
C PRO A 29 18.59 -24.92 -24.58
N LEU A 30 17.38 -24.85 -25.13
CA LEU A 30 16.82 -23.64 -25.72
C LEU A 30 16.75 -22.58 -24.61
N THR A 31 17.85 -21.85 -24.41
CA THR A 31 17.80 -20.53 -23.81
C THR A 31 16.99 -19.64 -24.75
N ARG A 32 15.67 -19.63 -24.54
CA ARG A 32 14.83 -18.56 -25.06
C ARG A 32 15.32 -17.27 -24.42
N HIS A 33 16.12 -16.54 -25.17
CA HIS A 33 16.32 -15.11 -24.99
C HIS A 33 14.95 -14.45 -25.05
N PHE A 34 14.33 -14.25 -23.89
CA PHE A 34 13.35 -13.20 -23.74
C PHE A 34 14.11 -11.89 -23.89
N SER A 35 14.08 -11.32 -25.09
CA SER A 35 14.30 -9.89 -25.29
C SER A 35 13.13 -9.14 -24.65
N SER A 36 13.09 -9.12 -23.32
CA SER A 36 12.43 -8.00 -22.66
C SER A 36 13.29 -6.80 -23.01
N ILE A 37 12.81 -5.95 -23.89
CA ILE A 37 13.23 -4.56 -23.92
C ILE A 37 12.68 -3.95 -22.62
N ARG A 38 13.23 -4.36 -21.47
CA ARG A 38 13.38 -3.46 -20.35
C ARG A 38 14.40 -2.46 -20.88
N SER A 39 13.98 -1.22 -21.08
CA SER A 39 14.95 -0.14 -21.10
C SER A 39 15.89 -0.35 -19.91
N LEU A 40 17.18 -0.16 -20.13
CA LEU A 40 18.22 -0.21 -19.12
C LEU A 40 17.82 0.73 -17.97
N VAL A 41 17.06 0.24 -16.98
CA VAL A 41 16.73 1.00 -15.78
C VAL A 41 18.03 1.03 -15.00
N ASN A 42 18.76 2.14 -15.11
CA ASN A 42 19.95 2.43 -14.33
C ASN A 42 19.68 2.07 -12.86
N ASN A 43 20.31 1.00 -12.37
CA ASN A 43 20.19 0.60 -10.98
C ASN A 43 20.87 1.68 -10.11
N SER A 44 20.07 2.53 -9.44
CA SER A 44 20.57 3.66 -8.66
C SER A 44 21.60 3.24 -7.60
N GLU A 45 21.43 2.06 -6.99
CA GLU A 45 22.37 1.55 -5.99
C GLU A 45 23.70 1.12 -6.62
N ALA A 46 23.67 0.57 -7.83
CA ALA A 46 24.88 0.28 -8.60
C ALA A 46 25.61 1.59 -8.96
N LEU A 47 24.88 2.59 -9.47
CA LEU A 47 25.47 3.91 -9.78
C LEU A 47 26.08 4.59 -8.56
N ALA A 48 25.42 4.52 -7.40
CA ALA A 48 25.95 5.07 -6.16
C ALA A 48 27.22 4.33 -5.72
N SER A 49 27.21 3.00 -5.79
CA SER A 49 28.36 2.16 -5.45
C SER A 49 29.55 2.41 -6.37
N ASP A 50 29.33 2.47 -7.68
CA ASP A 50 30.37 2.76 -8.68
C ASP A 50 30.98 4.14 -8.47
N HIS A 51 30.17 5.15 -8.18
CA HIS A 51 30.66 6.50 -7.87
C HIS A 51 31.51 6.53 -6.61
N ILE A 52 31.05 5.93 -5.51
CA ILE A 52 31.81 5.85 -4.25
C ILE A 52 33.15 5.15 -4.48
N ASN A 53 33.14 4.02 -5.21
CA ASN A 53 34.36 3.26 -5.52
C ASN A 53 35.31 4.01 -6.46
N SER A 54 34.79 4.91 -7.30
CA SER A 54 35.62 5.73 -8.19
C SER A 54 36.45 6.79 -7.46
N GLY A 55 36.07 7.15 -6.23
CA GLY A 55 36.73 8.21 -5.44
C GLY A 55 36.62 9.62 -6.02
N LYS A 56 35.84 9.82 -7.08
CA LYS A 56 35.67 11.13 -7.73
C LYS A 56 34.76 12.05 -6.89
N PRO A 57 34.94 13.38 -6.94
CA PRO A 57 34.04 14.32 -6.30
C PRO A 57 32.59 14.15 -6.78
N THR A 58 31.64 14.22 -5.85
CA THR A 58 30.21 14.17 -6.15
C THR A 58 29.79 15.43 -6.91
N THR A 59 29.34 15.26 -8.15
CA THR A 59 28.84 16.35 -9.00
C THR A 59 27.32 16.31 -9.14
N LEU A 60 26.73 17.43 -9.59
CA LEU A 60 25.30 17.49 -9.91
C LEU A 60 24.84 16.38 -10.85
N SER A 61 25.65 16.09 -11.88
CA SER A 61 25.34 15.05 -12.86
C SER A 61 25.21 13.67 -12.21
N VAL A 62 26.09 13.35 -11.26
CA VAL A 62 26.03 12.09 -10.50
C VAL A 62 24.77 12.04 -9.65
N ILE A 63 24.47 13.10 -8.90
CA ILE A 63 23.29 13.16 -8.02
C ILE A 63 22.01 12.96 -8.85
N ASN A 64 21.85 13.70 -9.95
CA ASN A 64 20.67 13.58 -10.82
C ASN A 64 20.57 12.19 -11.47
N LYS A 65 21.69 11.54 -11.83
CA LYS A 65 21.68 10.16 -12.33
C LYS A 65 21.20 9.17 -11.28
N VAL A 66 21.69 9.28 -10.04
CA VAL A 66 21.31 8.40 -8.93
C VAL A 66 19.85 8.61 -8.53
N LEU A 67 19.40 9.87 -8.50
CA LEU A 67 18.04 10.26 -8.10
C LEU A 67 16.98 10.14 -9.21
N LEU A 68 17.37 9.77 -10.44
CA LEU A 68 16.44 9.68 -11.57
C LEU A 68 15.21 8.81 -11.24
N ASN A 69 15.42 7.66 -10.59
CA ASN A 69 14.35 6.73 -10.19
C ASN A 69 13.50 7.24 -9.01
N GLN A 70 13.92 8.30 -8.31
CA GLN A 70 13.18 8.93 -7.22
C GLN A 70 12.33 10.11 -7.70
N ASN A 71 12.32 10.43 -9.00
CA ASN A 71 11.68 11.62 -9.58
C ASN A 71 12.12 12.95 -8.92
N LEU A 72 13.37 13.00 -8.46
CA LEU A 72 13.99 14.22 -7.93
C LEU A 72 15.00 14.73 -8.96
N VAL A 73 14.84 15.98 -9.37
CA VAL A 73 15.78 16.66 -10.27
C VAL A 73 16.28 17.92 -9.59
N VAL A 74 17.59 18.10 -9.59
CA VAL A 74 18.27 19.23 -8.95
C VAL A 74 18.90 20.12 -10.00
N THR A 75 18.84 21.43 -9.76
CA THR A 75 19.59 22.42 -10.51
C THR A 75 20.89 22.77 -9.77
N ASP A 76 21.90 23.20 -10.52
CA ASP A 76 23.20 23.59 -9.95
C ASP A 76 23.06 24.69 -8.89
N SER A 77 22.23 25.71 -9.19
CA SER A 77 21.91 26.79 -8.25
C SER A 77 21.31 26.27 -6.94
N LYS A 78 20.33 25.35 -7.02
CA LYS A 78 19.70 24.78 -5.82
C LYS A 78 20.69 23.93 -5.00
N LEU A 79 21.52 23.12 -5.66
CA LEU A 79 22.55 22.33 -4.98
C LEU A 79 23.55 23.21 -4.24
N LYS A 80 24.05 24.27 -4.90
CA LYS A 80 24.97 25.24 -4.28
C LYS A 80 24.36 25.90 -3.05
N GLU A 81 23.09 26.30 -3.12
CA GLU A 81 22.39 26.88 -1.97
C GLU A 81 22.18 25.88 -0.84
N LEU A 82 21.91 24.60 -1.14
CA LEU A 82 21.80 23.55 -0.13
C LEU A 82 23.13 23.26 0.56
N LEU A 83 24.23 23.23 -0.18
CA LEU A 83 25.57 22.98 0.38
C LEU A 83 26.09 24.13 1.26
N LYS A 84 25.48 25.31 1.18
CA LYS A 84 25.76 26.44 2.09
C LYS A 84 25.08 26.29 3.47
N VAL A 85 24.17 25.35 3.64
CA VAL A 85 23.49 25.14 4.93
C VAL A 85 24.49 24.61 5.93
N GLU A 86 24.74 25.37 6.99
CA GLU A 86 25.67 24.97 8.04
C GLU A 86 25.04 23.91 8.95
N GLY A 87 25.78 22.82 9.18
CA GLY A 87 25.40 21.79 10.14
C GLY A 87 25.92 22.13 11.52
N VAL A 88 25.02 22.22 12.51
CA VAL A 88 25.34 22.50 13.91
C VAL A 88 25.56 21.20 14.67
N GLU A 89 26.69 21.10 15.37
CA GLU A 89 27.04 19.92 16.17
C GLU A 89 26.49 20.00 17.61
N ILE A 90 26.02 18.86 18.11
CA ILE A 90 25.49 18.65 19.44
C ILE A 90 26.18 17.42 20.04
N GLU A 91 26.72 17.60 21.24
CA GLU A 91 27.23 16.49 22.04
C GLU A 91 26.08 15.64 22.60
N LEU A 92 26.20 14.33 22.47
CA LEU A 92 25.28 13.37 23.08
C LEU A 92 25.93 12.68 24.29
N PRO A 93 25.13 12.31 25.32
CA PRO A 93 23.69 12.56 25.46
C PRO A 93 23.36 14.01 25.85
N ILE A 94 22.19 14.49 25.44
CA ILE A 94 21.74 15.87 25.70
C ILE A 94 21.21 15.98 27.14
N SER A 95 22.09 16.27 28.08
CA SER A 95 21.76 16.39 29.51
C SER A 95 21.46 17.83 29.95
N THR A 96 22.10 18.83 29.33
CA THR A 96 22.04 20.23 29.77
C THR A 96 20.78 20.97 29.26
N PRO A 97 20.24 21.94 30.03
CA PRO A 97 19.13 22.78 29.57
C PRO A 97 19.45 23.52 28.26
N LYS A 98 20.66 24.07 28.13
CA LYS A 98 21.13 24.74 26.92
C LYS A 98 21.18 23.80 25.71
N GLY A 99 21.62 22.55 25.90
CA GLY A 99 21.59 21.53 24.86
C GLY A 99 20.17 21.16 24.41
N LYS A 100 19.23 21.07 25.36
CA LYS A 100 17.81 20.81 25.05
C LYS A 100 17.17 21.97 24.29
N GLU A 101 17.52 23.20 24.64
CA GLU A 101 17.07 24.41 23.94
C GLU A 101 17.61 24.46 22.51
N LEU A 102 18.92 24.24 22.34
CA LEU A 102 19.57 24.17 21.02
C LEU A 102 18.93 23.07 20.14
N LEU A 103 18.70 21.87 20.70
CA LEU A 103 18.01 20.81 19.97
C LEU A 103 16.60 21.26 19.53
N ALA A 104 15.85 21.95 20.39
CA ALA A 104 14.53 22.43 20.07
C ALA A 104 14.55 23.54 18.99
N GLU A 105 15.57 24.38 18.97
CA GLU A 105 15.79 25.39 17.94
C GLU A 105 16.08 24.77 16.56
N LEU A 106 16.85 23.68 16.54
CA LEU A 106 17.23 22.97 15.32
C LEU A 106 16.15 22.03 14.80
N THR A 107 15.37 21.41 15.68
CA THR A 107 14.45 20.31 15.31
C THR A 107 12.98 20.66 15.47
N GLY A 108 12.66 21.65 16.30
CA GLY A 108 11.31 22.00 16.74
C GLY A 108 10.99 21.52 18.16
N LYS A 109 10.00 22.19 18.78
CA LYS A 109 9.53 21.87 20.15
C LYS A 109 8.57 20.68 20.21
N SER A 110 7.98 20.28 19.08
CA SER A 110 6.95 19.24 19.03
C SER A 110 7.23 18.19 17.96
N LYS A 111 6.91 16.92 18.28
CA LYS A 111 6.93 15.81 17.31
C LYS A 111 5.95 15.97 16.14
N TYR A 112 4.99 16.89 16.24
CA TYR A 112 3.99 17.16 15.19
C TYR A 112 4.22 18.47 14.44
N LYS A 113 5.05 19.36 14.98
CA LYS A 113 5.40 20.67 14.41
C LYS A 113 6.88 20.93 14.64
N GLY A 114 7.67 20.67 13.60
CA GLY A 114 9.12 20.81 13.63
C GLY A 114 9.68 21.16 12.25
N PHE A 115 11.00 21.17 12.16
CA PHE A 115 11.71 21.56 10.94
C PHE A 115 12.10 20.34 10.11
N SER A 116 12.22 20.53 8.79
CA SER A 116 12.83 19.57 7.88
C SER A 116 14.35 19.77 7.83
N GLY A 117 15.08 18.70 7.55
CA GLY A 117 16.50 18.78 7.31
C GLY A 117 17.23 17.45 7.36
N VAL A 118 18.55 17.53 7.42
CA VAL A 118 19.47 16.38 7.46
C VAL A 118 20.08 16.29 8.85
N TYR A 119 20.32 15.07 9.32
CA TYR A 119 21.03 14.79 10.55
C TYR A 119 22.12 13.76 10.31
N MET A 120 23.20 13.85 11.07
CA MET A 120 24.33 12.93 11.01
C MET A 120 24.70 12.46 12.40
N PHE A 121 24.87 11.17 12.57
CA PHE A 121 25.53 10.59 13.73
C PHE A 121 26.98 10.30 13.35
N ILE A 122 27.92 10.80 14.15
CA ILE A 122 29.35 10.65 13.94
C ILE A 122 29.91 9.90 15.15
N HIS A 123 30.42 8.69 14.94
CA HIS A 123 30.99 7.90 16.01
C HIS A 123 32.29 8.55 16.51
N LYS A 124 32.39 8.83 17.81
CA LYS A 124 33.48 9.63 18.40
C LYS A 124 34.85 8.96 18.25
N ASN A 125 34.91 7.63 18.30
CA ASN A 125 36.17 6.89 18.31
C ASN A 125 36.65 6.51 16.91
N THR A 126 35.74 6.05 16.04
CA THR A 126 36.10 5.57 14.69
C THR A 126 35.95 6.65 13.62
N GLY A 127 35.18 7.70 13.89
CA GLY A 127 34.80 8.70 12.90
C GLY A 127 33.74 8.23 11.90
N ASP A 128 33.23 7.00 12.06
CA ASP A 128 32.21 6.41 11.19
C ASP A 128 30.93 7.25 11.22
N LYS A 129 30.33 7.49 10.04
CA LYS A 129 29.18 8.40 9.91
C LYS A 129 27.94 7.67 9.42
N TYR A 130 26.81 8.06 10.00
CA TYR A 130 25.47 7.78 9.52
C TYR A 130 24.78 9.08 9.16
N VAL A 131 24.11 9.15 8.01
CA VAL A 131 23.29 10.30 7.59
C VAL A 131 21.86 9.86 7.33
N GLY A 132 20.91 10.74 7.64
CA GLY A 132 19.53 10.61 7.17
C GLY A 132 18.85 11.97 7.10
N SER A 133 17.75 12.05 6.37
CA SER A 133 16.88 13.23 6.36
C SER A 133 15.53 12.97 7.02
N SER A 134 14.84 14.07 7.34
CA SER A 134 13.45 14.01 7.79
C SER A 134 12.71 15.29 7.44
N ASN A 135 11.41 15.16 7.17
CA ASN A 135 10.48 16.29 7.14
C ASN A 135 10.15 16.83 8.55
N LEU A 136 10.38 16.03 9.59
CA LEU A 136 10.13 16.37 11.00
C LEU A 136 11.31 15.87 11.84
N LEU A 137 12.38 16.66 11.87
CA LEU A 137 13.61 16.35 12.61
C LEU A 137 13.32 15.97 14.07
N ARG A 138 12.42 16.70 14.76
CA ARG A 138 12.12 16.41 16.17
C ARG A 138 11.59 14.99 16.36
N ARG A 139 10.62 14.57 15.55
CA ARG A 139 10.06 13.22 15.59
C ARG A 139 11.13 12.16 15.32
N ARG A 140 12.06 12.44 14.42
CA ARG A 140 13.14 11.53 14.08
C ARG A 140 14.19 11.44 15.18
N MET A 141 14.52 12.54 15.86
CA MET A 141 15.42 12.52 17.01
C MET A 141 14.80 11.76 18.19
N ASP A 142 13.52 12.01 18.49
CA ASP A 142 12.80 11.27 19.54
C ASP A 142 12.83 9.75 19.25
N TYR A 143 12.71 9.33 17.99
CA TYR A 143 12.82 7.92 17.60
C TYR A 143 14.18 7.30 17.97
N TYR A 144 15.30 7.97 17.68
CA TYR A 144 16.62 7.46 18.05
C TYR A 144 16.87 7.54 19.56
N PHE A 145 16.42 8.61 20.21
CA PHE A 145 16.67 8.81 21.63
C PHE A 145 15.84 7.88 22.54
N ASN A 146 14.66 7.47 22.09
CA ASN A 146 13.82 6.54 22.84
C ASN A 146 14.26 5.07 22.72
N GLY A 147 15.11 4.73 21.76
CA GLY A 147 15.59 3.34 21.58
C GLY A 147 14.58 2.37 20.97
N ASP A 148 13.39 2.83 20.55
CA ASP A 148 12.32 1.97 20.00
C ASP A 148 12.48 1.77 18.48
N TYR A 149 13.57 1.10 18.10
CA TYR A 149 13.92 0.83 16.71
C TYR A 149 14.35 -0.62 16.47
N PRO A 150 14.10 -1.19 15.26
CA PRO A 150 14.55 -2.53 14.93
C PRO A 150 16.07 -2.57 14.80
N LEU A 151 16.70 -3.64 15.29
CA LEU A 151 18.14 -3.90 15.15
C LEU A 151 18.45 -4.38 13.72
N ALA A 152 18.44 -3.44 12.77
CA ALA A 152 18.69 -3.69 11.36
C ALA A 152 19.71 -2.69 10.77
N GLY A 153 20.41 -3.12 9.71
CA GLY A 153 21.50 -2.34 9.11
C GLY A 153 22.75 -2.28 10.00
N LYS A 154 23.63 -1.31 9.73
CA LYS A 154 24.88 -1.13 10.51
C LYS A 154 24.73 -0.15 11.67
N PHE A 155 24.04 0.96 11.44
CA PHE A 155 23.93 2.04 12.42
C PHE A 155 23.12 1.67 13.68
N LEU A 156 21.91 1.13 13.52
CA LEU A 156 21.01 0.91 14.67
C LEU A 156 21.55 -0.14 15.67
N PRO A 157 22.13 -1.28 15.24
CA PRO A 157 22.78 -2.20 16.18
C PRO A 157 23.96 -1.58 16.91
N LEU A 158 24.76 -0.74 16.23
CA LEU A 158 25.89 -0.04 16.85
C LEU A 158 25.41 0.98 17.89
N LEU A 159 24.41 1.80 17.53
CA LEU A 159 23.79 2.76 18.45
C LEU A 159 23.18 2.09 19.68
N TYR A 160 22.54 0.93 19.51
CA TYR A 160 21.96 0.16 20.61
C TYR A 160 23.05 -0.40 21.55
N LYS A 161 24.16 -0.89 20.97
CA LYS A 161 25.25 -1.51 21.71
C LYS A 161 26.07 -0.49 22.51
N GLU A 162 26.37 0.67 21.91
CA GLU A 162 27.35 1.63 22.44
C GLU A 162 26.72 2.90 23.01
N GLY A 163 25.39 3.03 22.89
CA GLY A 163 24.63 4.16 23.43
C GLY A 163 24.80 5.45 22.64
N LEU A 164 24.08 6.49 23.07
CA LEU A 164 24.14 7.82 22.44
C LEU A 164 25.48 8.52 22.71
N GLU A 165 26.08 8.25 23.87
CA GLU A 165 27.36 8.78 24.33
C GLU A 165 28.53 8.50 23.39
N ALA A 166 28.46 7.43 22.60
CA ALA A 166 29.45 7.07 21.60
C ALA A 166 29.41 7.97 20.35
N PHE A 167 28.38 8.80 20.19
CA PHE A 167 28.14 9.59 18.98
C PHE A 167 28.09 11.10 19.25
N LYS A 168 28.46 11.88 18.24
CA LYS A 168 28.07 13.28 18.10
C LYS A 168 26.92 13.38 17.10
N LEU A 169 26.04 14.35 17.29
CA LEU A 169 24.94 14.62 16.38
C LEU A 169 25.17 15.93 15.64
N ARG A 170 25.15 15.93 14.31
CA ARG A 170 25.19 17.16 13.50
C ARG A 170 23.86 17.35 12.79
N ILE A 171 23.25 18.53 12.89
CA ILE A 171 21.93 18.82 12.31
C ILE A 171 22.03 19.98 11.32
N PHE A 172 21.53 19.76 10.12
CA PHE A 172 21.39 20.74 9.04
C PHE A 172 19.91 21.11 8.94
N LYS A 173 19.50 22.15 9.65
CA LYS A 173 18.13 22.66 9.61
C LYS A 173 17.90 23.40 8.30
N LEU A 174 16.87 23.00 7.55
CA LEU A 174 16.48 23.72 6.33
C LEU A 174 15.48 24.82 6.66
N ASP A 175 15.75 26.03 6.15
CA ASP A 175 14.80 27.14 6.19
C ASP A 175 13.61 26.87 5.27
N SER A 176 12.42 26.76 5.85
CA SER A 176 11.17 26.51 5.13
C SER A 176 10.77 27.62 4.15
N ASN A 177 11.34 28.83 4.31
CA ASN A 177 11.10 29.93 3.35
C ASN A 177 11.92 29.76 2.06
N LYS A 178 12.99 28.95 2.11
CA LYS A 178 13.95 28.79 1.00
C LYS A 178 13.97 27.39 0.40
N PHE A 179 13.69 26.38 1.23
CA PHE A 179 13.81 24.98 0.87
C PHE A 179 12.53 24.20 1.15
N SER A 180 12.27 23.22 0.29
CA SER A 180 11.20 22.25 0.50
C SER A 180 11.68 21.11 1.41
N SER A 181 10.75 20.33 1.96
CA SER A 181 11.12 19.11 2.70
C SER A 181 11.79 18.06 1.81
N GLN A 182 11.54 18.08 0.49
CA GLN A 182 12.21 17.18 -0.46
C GLN A 182 13.68 17.57 -0.68
N ASP A 183 14.02 18.84 -0.48
CA ASP A 183 15.39 19.32 -0.61
C ASP A 183 16.33 18.67 0.43
N ALA A 184 15.78 18.20 1.55
CA ALA A 184 16.54 17.41 2.53
C ALA A 184 17.01 16.07 1.99
N LEU A 185 16.24 15.44 1.09
CA LEU A 185 16.63 14.18 0.44
C LEU A 185 17.79 14.39 -0.54
N ILE A 186 17.82 15.55 -1.20
CA ILE A 186 18.91 15.91 -2.11
C ILE A 186 20.22 16.07 -1.32
N LEU A 187 20.16 16.79 -0.20
CA LEU A 187 21.31 16.98 0.67
C LEU A 187 21.75 15.66 1.34
N GLU A 188 20.82 14.81 1.78
CA GLU A 188 21.15 13.46 2.24
C GLU A 188 21.83 12.63 1.15
N GLN A 189 21.32 12.66 -0.09
CA GLN A 189 21.92 11.91 -1.20
C GLN A 189 23.35 12.35 -1.49
N PHE A 190 23.63 13.66 -1.41
CA PHE A 190 24.98 14.17 -1.57
C PHE A 190 25.96 13.52 -0.57
N TYR A 191 25.57 13.44 0.70
CA TYR A 191 26.37 12.81 1.74
C TYR A 191 26.44 11.29 1.64
N LEU A 192 25.38 10.61 1.20
CA LEU A 192 25.40 9.15 1.00
C LEU A 192 26.43 8.68 -0.03
N LEU A 193 26.78 9.56 -0.97
CA LEU A 193 27.79 9.32 -2.01
C LEU A 193 29.23 9.55 -1.53
N ASP A 194 29.41 9.99 -0.28
CA ASP A 194 30.70 10.08 0.38
C ASP A 194 30.98 8.78 1.16
N LYS A 195 32.19 8.24 0.96
CA LYS A 195 32.65 6.99 1.57
C LYS A 195 32.70 7.05 3.10
N GLU A 196 32.82 8.24 3.69
CA GLU A 196 32.84 8.43 5.15
C GLU A 196 31.52 8.03 5.82
N PHE A 197 30.40 8.03 5.08
CA PHE A 197 29.07 7.64 5.58
C PHE A 197 28.88 6.12 5.58
N ASN A 198 29.82 5.39 6.15
CA ASN A 198 29.91 3.93 6.08
C ASN A 198 28.91 3.15 6.95
N LEU A 199 28.17 3.83 7.84
CA LEU A 199 27.10 3.24 8.65
C LEU A 199 25.76 3.16 7.90
N ASN A 200 25.61 3.88 6.78
CA ASN A 200 24.47 3.72 5.88
C ASN A 200 24.59 2.42 5.08
N THR A 201 23.57 1.56 5.18
CA THR A 201 23.53 0.30 4.41
C THR A 201 23.07 0.52 2.97
N LEU A 202 22.10 1.41 2.77
CA LEU A 202 21.64 1.86 1.45
C LEU A 202 22.38 3.13 1.06
N ARG A 203 22.79 3.24 -0.21
CA ARG A 203 23.52 4.40 -0.74
C ARG A 203 22.64 5.35 -1.54
N VAL A 204 21.36 5.02 -1.68
CA VAL A 204 20.37 5.85 -2.33
C VAL A 204 19.32 6.27 -1.32
N VAL A 205 18.95 7.55 -1.33
CA VAL A 205 17.86 8.05 -0.49
C VAL A 205 16.56 7.36 -0.85
N ASN A 206 15.84 6.94 0.18
CA ASN A 206 14.47 6.52 0.01
C ASN A 206 13.62 7.79 0.08
N ALA A 207 13.25 8.35 -1.07
CA ALA A 207 12.45 9.58 -1.15
C ALA A 207 11.02 9.43 -0.61
N GLY A 208 10.74 8.30 0.07
CA GLY A 208 9.44 7.70 0.05
C GLY A 208 9.09 7.51 -1.42
N SER A 209 9.40 6.33 -1.98
CA SER A 209 8.39 5.83 -2.91
C SER A 209 7.08 5.97 -2.15
N SER A 210 6.11 6.67 -2.73
CA SER A 210 4.75 6.48 -2.29
C SER A 210 4.47 5.00 -2.53
N LYS A 211 4.90 4.12 -1.62
CA LYS A 211 4.29 2.82 -1.38
C LYS A 211 2.93 3.09 -0.75
N GLY A 212 2.19 4.05 -1.30
CA GLY A 212 0.76 4.05 -1.12
C GLY A 212 0.26 2.94 -2.02
N ASP A 213 -0.82 2.31 -1.58
CA ASP A 213 -1.46 1.28 -2.38
C ASP A 213 -1.81 1.91 -3.74
N PRO A 214 -1.24 1.41 -4.87
CA PRO A 214 -1.57 1.91 -6.18
C PRO A 214 -3.05 1.68 -6.44
N VAL A 215 -3.68 2.59 -7.19
CA VAL A 215 -5.08 2.48 -7.56
C VAL A 215 -5.23 2.68 -9.06
N TYR A 216 -5.87 1.72 -9.70
CA TYR A 216 -6.18 1.72 -11.11
C TYR A 216 -7.67 2.02 -11.29
N VAL A 217 -7.97 2.99 -12.15
CA VAL A 217 -9.34 3.44 -12.45
C VAL A 217 -9.74 2.89 -13.80
N TYR A 218 -10.68 1.95 -13.80
CA TYR A 218 -11.16 1.28 -15.01
C TYR A 218 -12.60 1.69 -15.34
N ASP A 219 -13.00 1.41 -16.58
CA ASP A 219 -14.41 1.23 -16.92
C ASP A 219 -15.01 0.00 -16.20
N LEU A 220 -16.33 -0.15 -16.29
CA LEU A 220 -17.03 -1.24 -15.60
C LEU A 220 -16.65 -2.63 -16.14
N THR A 221 -16.26 -2.74 -17.40
CA THR A 221 -15.86 -4.02 -18.02
C THR A 221 -14.37 -4.32 -17.85
N CYS A 222 -13.62 -3.44 -17.16
CA CYS A 222 -12.18 -3.56 -16.99
C CYS A 222 -11.38 -3.63 -18.32
N SER A 223 -11.98 -3.18 -19.41
CA SER A 223 -11.38 -3.20 -20.75
C SER A 223 -10.55 -1.94 -21.02
N ILE A 224 -10.86 -0.84 -20.35
CA ILE A 224 -10.21 0.46 -20.53
C ILE A 224 -9.69 0.97 -19.19
N LEU A 225 -8.38 1.24 -19.11
CA LEU A 225 -7.73 1.93 -17.99
C LEU A 225 -7.77 3.44 -18.22
N TYR A 226 -8.53 4.17 -17.41
CA TYR A 226 -8.61 5.63 -17.48
C TYR A 226 -7.46 6.33 -16.75
N TYR A 227 -7.03 5.81 -15.60
CA TYR A 227 -5.97 6.43 -14.81
C TYR A 227 -5.27 5.45 -13.87
N HIS A 228 -3.97 5.64 -13.67
CA HIS A 228 -3.16 4.92 -12.70
C HIS A 228 -2.56 5.88 -11.69
N ALA A 229 -3.00 5.77 -10.44
CA ALA A 229 -2.43 6.49 -9.31
C ALA A 229 -1.38 5.63 -8.60
N LYS A 230 -0.19 6.19 -8.33
CA LYS A 230 0.87 5.52 -7.55
C LYS A 230 0.52 5.42 -6.07
N SER A 231 -0.53 6.11 -5.61
CA SER A 231 -1.05 6.02 -4.24
C SER A 231 -2.48 6.53 -4.11
N ARG A 232 -3.17 6.10 -3.04
CA ARG A 232 -4.45 6.70 -2.61
C ARG A 232 -4.37 8.22 -2.35
N ILE A 233 -3.19 8.75 -2.00
CA ILE A 233 -2.98 10.19 -1.77
C ILE A 233 -2.95 10.93 -3.10
N GLU A 234 -2.25 10.37 -4.11
CA GLU A 234 -2.25 10.90 -5.47
C GLU A 234 -3.66 10.87 -6.06
N LEU A 235 -4.38 9.76 -5.89
CA LEU A 235 -5.79 9.64 -6.30
C LEU A 235 -6.68 10.76 -5.71
N LYS A 236 -6.44 11.13 -4.45
CA LYS A 236 -7.12 12.26 -3.81
C LYS A 236 -6.75 13.60 -4.42
N ARG A 237 -5.47 13.84 -4.68
CA ARG A 237 -4.98 15.13 -5.21
C ARG A 237 -5.37 15.35 -6.66
N VAL A 238 -5.30 14.29 -7.46
CA VAL A 238 -5.47 14.33 -8.91
C VAL A 238 -6.93 14.16 -9.29
N LEU A 239 -7.61 13.12 -8.78
CA LEU A 239 -8.98 12.80 -9.15
C LEU A 239 -10.01 13.27 -8.12
N ASN A 240 -9.61 13.95 -7.03
CA ASN A 240 -10.52 14.37 -5.95
C ASN A 240 -11.30 13.20 -5.32
N ILE A 241 -10.70 12.01 -5.23
CA ILE A 241 -11.28 10.85 -4.55
C ILE A 241 -10.68 10.76 -3.14
N HIS A 242 -11.48 11.05 -2.10
CA HIS A 242 -11.00 11.01 -0.73
C HIS A 242 -10.47 9.62 -0.34
N THR A 243 -9.49 9.55 0.56
CA THR A 243 -8.86 8.28 0.98
C THR A 243 -9.86 7.29 1.59
N GLU A 244 -10.85 7.77 2.35
CA GLU A 244 -11.92 6.94 2.90
C GLU A 244 -12.87 6.40 1.82
N THR A 245 -13.19 7.22 0.81
CA THR A 245 -13.93 6.78 -0.38
C THR A 245 -13.12 5.72 -1.13
N SER A 246 -11.84 5.97 -1.37
CA SER A 246 -10.95 4.99 -1.99
C SER A 246 -10.95 3.65 -1.24
N LYS A 247 -10.82 3.65 0.10
CA LYS A 247 -10.91 2.41 0.90
C LYS A 247 -12.24 1.67 0.72
N LYS A 248 -13.36 2.41 0.60
CA LYS A 248 -14.69 1.81 0.45
C LYS A 248 -14.86 1.13 -0.91
N TYR A 249 -14.33 1.71 -1.97
CA TYR A 249 -14.60 1.27 -3.35
C TYR A 249 -13.52 0.37 -3.93
N VAL A 250 -12.24 0.55 -3.56
CA VAL A 250 -11.13 -0.27 -4.07
C VAL A 250 -11.34 -1.74 -3.72
N ASP A 251 -11.30 -2.60 -4.73
CA ASP A 251 -11.47 -4.07 -4.65
C ASP A 251 -12.83 -4.55 -4.07
N SER A 252 -13.77 -3.63 -3.85
CA SER A 252 -15.06 -3.88 -3.19
C SER A 252 -16.14 -4.46 -4.11
N LYS A 253 -15.84 -4.57 -5.42
CA LYS A 253 -16.80 -4.87 -6.50
C LYS A 253 -17.87 -3.80 -6.72
N LEU A 254 -17.92 -2.74 -5.91
CA LEU A 254 -18.89 -1.66 -6.07
C LEU A 254 -18.34 -0.61 -7.05
N PRO A 255 -19.13 -0.17 -8.04
CA PRO A 255 -18.72 0.88 -8.94
C PRO A 255 -18.69 2.22 -8.19
N TYR A 256 -17.58 2.93 -8.34
CA TYR A 256 -17.49 4.32 -7.95
C TYR A 256 -18.22 5.18 -8.99
N LEU A 257 -19.13 6.03 -8.52
CA LEU A 257 -20.01 6.87 -9.37
C LEU A 257 -20.77 6.06 -10.44
N ASN A 258 -21.08 4.78 -10.18
CA ASN A 258 -21.77 3.87 -11.10
C ASN A 258 -21.13 3.71 -12.50
N LYS A 259 -19.92 4.22 -12.72
CA LYS A 259 -19.21 4.18 -14.02
C LYS A 259 -17.79 3.63 -13.92
N PHE A 260 -17.17 3.70 -12.75
CA PHE A 260 -15.76 3.38 -12.60
C PHE A 260 -15.53 2.23 -11.63
N LEU A 261 -14.59 1.35 -11.95
CA LEU A 261 -14.07 0.37 -11.01
C LEU A 261 -12.70 0.82 -10.50
N LEU A 262 -12.50 0.69 -9.19
CA LEU A 262 -11.23 1.00 -8.54
C LEU A 262 -10.58 -0.31 -8.10
N LEU A 263 -9.39 -0.60 -8.62
CA LEU A 263 -8.65 -1.84 -8.31
C LEU A 263 -7.27 -1.53 -7.76
N SER A 264 -6.76 -2.41 -6.89
CA SER A 264 -5.39 -2.32 -6.36
C SER A 264 -4.33 -2.97 -7.25
N TYR A 265 -4.72 -3.51 -8.40
CA TYR A 265 -3.87 -4.26 -9.30
C TYR A 265 -4.19 -3.93 -10.77
N PRO A 266 -3.19 -4.05 -11.67
CA PRO A 266 -3.40 -3.85 -13.09
C PRO A 266 -4.04 -5.07 -13.75
N ILE A 267 -4.87 -4.82 -14.76
CA ILE A 267 -5.42 -5.83 -15.67
C ILE A 267 -4.61 -5.79 -16.98
N PRO A 268 -3.84 -6.84 -17.33
CA PRO A 268 -2.92 -6.82 -18.48
C PRO A 268 -3.60 -6.63 -19.83
N THR A 269 -4.86 -7.06 -19.95
CA THR A 269 -5.64 -6.99 -21.20
C THR A 269 -6.33 -5.65 -21.40
N ALA A 270 -6.27 -4.75 -20.41
CA ALA A 270 -6.92 -3.46 -20.49
C ALA A 270 -6.12 -2.51 -21.37
N LEU A 271 -6.79 -1.84 -22.30
CA LEU A 271 -6.22 -0.79 -23.12
C LEU A 271 -6.15 0.51 -22.31
N THR A 272 -5.09 1.29 -22.49
CA THR A 272 -5.00 2.61 -21.86
C THR A 272 -5.90 3.58 -22.63
N SER A 273 -6.70 4.36 -21.91
CA SER A 273 -7.57 5.37 -22.49
C SER A 273 -6.77 6.54 -23.05
N ASP A 274 -7.20 7.09 -24.18
CA ASP A 274 -6.61 8.29 -24.79
C ASP A 274 -7.19 9.61 -24.24
N ILE A 275 -8.19 9.53 -23.36
CA ILE A 275 -8.81 10.73 -22.75
C ILE A 275 -7.80 11.48 -21.88
N SER A 276 -7.90 12.81 -21.85
CA SER A 276 -7.04 13.63 -21.00
C SER A 276 -7.46 13.52 -19.52
N LEU A 277 -6.55 13.90 -18.63
CA LEU A 277 -6.84 13.96 -17.20
C LEU A 277 -7.92 15.01 -16.87
N GLU A 278 -7.91 16.15 -17.55
CA GLU A 278 -8.95 17.17 -17.39
C GLU A 278 -10.32 16.64 -17.84
N GLU A 279 -10.37 15.90 -18.93
CA GLU A 279 -11.59 15.28 -19.45
C GLU A 279 -12.15 14.24 -18.47
N LEU A 280 -11.30 13.34 -17.96
CA LEU A 280 -11.69 12.37 -16.94
C LEU A 280 -12.22 13.05 -15.67
N LEU A 281 -11.58 14.15 -15.25
CA LEU A 281 -12.04 14.95 -14.12
C LEU A 281 -13.40 15.59 -14.40
N GLY A 282 -13.61 16.11 -15.60
CA GLY A 282 -14.89 16.65 -16.05
C GLY A 282 -16.00 15.60 -15.96
N ILE A 283 -15.78 14.42 -16.55
CA ILE A 283 -16.71 13.29 -16.48
C ILE A 283 -17.02 12.94 -15.02
N MET A 284 -16.00 12.77 -14.17
CA MET A 284 -16.22 12.45 -12.75
C MET A 284 -16.93 13.57 -11.99
N GLN A 285 -16.72 14.83 -12.34
CA GLN A 285 -17.42 15.95 -11.71
C GLN A 285 -18.88 15.99 -12.12
N ASP A 286 -19.20 15.73 -13.38
CA ASP A 286 -20.58 15.69 -13.84
C ASP A 286 -21.30 14.48 -13.26
N GLU A 287 -20.67 13.30 -13.20
CA GLU A 287 -21.22 12.15 -12.48
C GLU A 287 -21.45 12.44 -11.00
N ARG A 288 -20.54 13.17 -10.33
CA ARG A 288 -20.78 13.61 -8.95
C ARG A 288 -21.98 14.53 -8.89
N LYS A 289 -22.08 15.54 -9.76
CA LYS A 289 -23.22 16.47 -9.80
C LYS A 289 -24.51 15.75 -10.09
N ASP A 290 -24.51 14.76 -10.98
CA ASP A 290 -25.69 13.96 -11.31
C ASP A 290 -26.04 13.04 -10.14
N THR A 291 -25.05 12.46 -9.46
CA THR A 291 -25.23 11.78 -8.16
C THR A 291 -25.82 12.74 -7.11
N TYR A 292 -25.41 14.01 -7.08
CA TYR A 292 -25.96 15.02 -6.16
C TYR A 292 -27.37 15.49 -6.56
N LYS A 293 -27.66 15.67 -7.86
CA LYS A 293 -28.93 16.13 -8.44
C LYS A 293 -30.01 15.04 -8.43
N LEU A 294 -29.63 13.79 -8.73
CA LEU A 294 -30.46 12.59 -8.50
C LEU A 294 -30.58 12.26 -7.00
N GLY A 295 -29.98 13.05 -6.11
CA GLY A 295 -30.12 12.87 -4.68
C GLY A 295 -29.66 11.51 -4.21
N THR A 296 -28.46 11.03 -4.59
CA THR A 296 -27.89 9.76 -4.10
C THR A 296 -27.44 9.83 -2.64
N ARG A 297 -28.24 10.43 -1.76
CA ARG A 297 -28.88 9.59 -0.75
C ARG A 297 -29.95 8.81 -1.50
N THR A 298 -29.58 7.75 -2.23
CA THR A 298 -30.57 6.74 -2.58
C THR A 298 -30.98 6.21 -1.23
N SER A 299 -32.03 6.80 -0.70
CA SER A 299 -32.79 6.16 0.32
C SER A 299 -33.16 4.84 -0.29
N ILE A 300 -32.56 3.79 0.27
CA ILE A 300 -32.81 2.44 -0.18
C ILE A 300 -34.35 2.31 -0.14
N PRO A 301 -35.01 2.01 -1.28
CA PRO A 301 -36.46 1.96 -1.27
C PRO A 301 -36.89 0.94 -0.20
N VAL A 302 -37.99 1.24 0.46
CA VAL A 302 -38.48 0.46 1.59
C VAL A 302 -39.79 -0.18 1.21
N GLU A 303 -39.87 -1.48 1.42
CA GLU A 303 -41.12 -2.23 1.34
C GLU A 303 -41.69 -2.36 2.75
N LEU A 304 -42.96 -2.03 2.91
CA LEU A 304 -43.69 -2.12 4.16
C LEU A 304 -44.80 -3.16 4.00
N GLU A 305 -44.57 -4.34 4.54
CA GLU A 305 -45.54 -5.42 4.57
C GLU A 305 -46.52 -5.20 5.73
N ILE A 306 -47.81 -5.14 5.42
CA ILE A 306 -48.89 -4.97 6.39
C ILE A 306 -49.39 -6.37 6.80
N LYS A 307 -49.05 -6.81 8.00
CA LYS A 307 -49.46 -8.13 8.50
C LYS A 307 -50.92 -8.17 8.89
N GLU A 308 -51.50 -9.36 8.81
CA GLU A 308 -52.84 -9.65 9.32
C GLU A 308 -53.00 -9.21 10.79
N GLY A 309 -54.15 -8.66 11.13
CA GLY A 309 -54.42 -8.11 12.47
C GLY A 309 -53.86 -6.70 12.72
N ASN A 310 -53.48 -5.95 11.69
CA ASN A 310 -53.11 -4.53 11.83
C ASN A 310 -54.35 -3.66 12.15
N SER A 311 -54.30 -2.85 13.20
CA SER A 311 -55.42 -1.99 13.63
C SER A 311 -55.35 -0.55 13.10
N PHE A 312 -54.30 -0.19 12.37
CA PHE A 312 -54.02 1.19 11.93
C PHE A 312 -54.38 1.44 10.46
N VAL A 313 -54.76 0.40 9.72
CA VAL A 313 -55.10 0.47 8.29
C VAL A 313 -56.40 -0.28 8.03
N SER A 314 -57.06 0.00 6.90
CA SER A 314 -58.31 -0.65 6.53
C SER A 314 -58.13 -2.15 6.27
N GLU A 315 -59.18 -2.94 6.46
CA GLU A 315 -59.18 -4.39 6.17
C GLU A 315 -58.70 -4.71 4.76
N ALA A 316 -59.03 -3.87 3.78
CA ALA A 316 -58.61 -4.05 2.38
C ALA A 316 -57.10 -3.90 2.14
N SER A 317 -56.36 -3.24 3.04
CA SER A 317 -54.91 -3.05 2.94
C SER A 317 -54.10 -4.10 3.71
N LYS A 318 -54.75 -4.97 4.50
CA LYS A 318 -54.08 -6.07 5.19
C LYS A 318 -53.56 -7.09 4.18
N GLY A 319 -52.42 -7.70 4.48
CA GLY A 319 -51.74 -8.64 3.59
C GLY A 319 -51.04 -8.00 2.39
N HIS A 320 -51.13 -6.68 2.20
CA HIS A 320 -50.49 -5.96 1.09
C HIS A 320 -49.13 -5.35 1.49
N THR A 321 -48.26 -5.18 0.50
CA THR A 321 -46.97 -4.52 0.64
C THR A 321 -46.98 -3.16 -0.03
N LEU A 322 -46.72 -2.11 0.76
CA LEU A 322 -46.53 -0.76 0.24
C LEU A 322 -45.08 -0.52 -0.13
N LYS A 323 -44.84 0.21 -1.22
CA LYS A 323 -43.50 0.55 -1.70
C LYS A 323 -43.23 2.03 -1.51
N PHE A 324 -42.10 2.33 -0.89
CA PHE A 324 -41.63 3.69 -0.63
C PHE A 324 -40.29 3.89 -1.32
N ASP A 325 -40.09 5.08 -1.87
CA ASP A 325 -38.81 5.54 -2.41
C ASP A 325 -37.74 5.72 -1.32
N SER A 326 -38.13 5.81 -0.04
CA SER A 326 -37.22 6.10 1.04
C SER A 326 -37.64 5.59 2.43
N LEU A 327 -36.66 5.42 3.31
CA LEU A 327 -36.92 5.23 4.74
C LEU A 327 -37.63 6.45 5.36
N THR A 328 -37.39 7.66 4.84
CA THR A 328 -38.02 8.88 5.36
C THR A 328 -39.51 8.92 5.02
N SER A 329 -39.88 8.62 3.77
CA SER A 329 -41.27 8.59 3.31
C SER A 329 -42.04 7.44 3.97
N CYS A 330 -41.41 6.30 4.19
CA CYS A 330 -41.98 5.24 5.04
C CYS A 330 -42.25 5.72 6.48
N MET A 331 -41.33 6.47 7.09
CA MET A 331 -41.51 7.05 8.43
C MET A 331 -42.59 8.13 8.47
N GLU A 332 -42.74 8.92 7.41
CA GLU A 332 -43.80 9.94 7.27
C GLU A 332 -45.17 9.28 7.15
N TYR A 333 -45.29 8.20 6.37
CA TYR A 333 -46.50 7.39 6.31
C TYR A 333 -46.87 6.83 7.69
N LEU A 334 -45.93 6.20 8.40
CA LEU A 334 -46.18 5.70 9.76
C LEU A 334 -46.58 6.81 10.73
N ARG A 335 -45.96 8.00 10.61
CA ARG A 335 -46.32 9.17 11.42
C ARG A 335 -47.74 9.66 11.11
N GLY A 336 -48.16 9.62 9.85
CA GLY A 336 -49.54 9.92 9.43
C GLY A 336 -50.58 9.00 10.08
N LEU A 337 -50.19 7.77 10.42
CA LEU A 337 -51.02 6.81 11.18
C LEU A 337 -50.92 6.99 12.71
N GLY A 338 -50.21 8.01 13.19
CA GLY A 338 -49.97 8.24 14.63
C GLY A 338 -48.84 7.39 15.23
N LEU A 339 -48.09 6.63 14.41
CA LEU A 339 -46.98 5.80 14.87
C LEU A 339 -45.64 6.55 14.75
N ILE A 340 -45.03 6.85 15.89
CA ILE A 340 -43.75 7.57 15.94
C ILE A 340 -42.62 6.59 16.26
N ILE A 341 -41.68 6.44 15.33
CA ILE A 341 -40.45 5.65 15.50
C ILE A 341 -39.23 6.49 15.15
N LYS A 342 -38.12 6.30 15.88
CA LYS A 342 -36.83 6.93 15.54
C LYS A 342 -36.19 6.21 14.36
N ARG A 343 -35.49 6.96 13.51
CA ARG A 343 -34.84 6.44 12.29
C ARG A 343 -33.88 5.28 12.58
N ASP A 344 -33.06 5.42 13.61
CA ASP A 344 -32.08 4.39 13.99
C ASP A 344 -32.75 3.11 14.49
N THR A 345 -33.89 3.25 15.19
CA THR A 345 -34.69 2.13 15.68
C THR A 345 -35.34 1.38 14.54
N LEU A 346 -35.94 2.09 13.57
CA LEU A 346 -36.52 1.47 12.39
C LEU A 346 -35.46 0.76 11.53
N THR A 347 -34.30 1.39 11.37
CA THR A 347 -33.14 0.77 10.69
C THR A 347 -32.67 -0.50 11.40
N LYS A 348 -32.66 -0.51 12.74
CA LYS A 348 -32.35 -1.71 13.52
C LYS A 348 -33.40 -2.79 13.28
N TYR A 349 -34.68 -2.44 13.26
CA TYR A 349 -35.79 -3.38 13.08
C TYR A 349 -35.77 -4.02 11.69
N ILE A 350 -35.46 -3.26 10.64
CA ILE A 350 -35.25 -3.80 9.28
C ILE A 350 -34.13 -4.85 9.28
N LYS A 351 -33.02 -4.59 9.98
CA LYS A 351 -31.87 -5.52 10.02
C LYS A 351 -32.15 -6.84 10.74
N ILE A 352 -33.00 -6.81 11.76
CA ILE A 352 -33.34 -8.00 12.56
C ILE A 352 -34.73 -8.56 12.19
N GLU A 353 -35.32 -8.07 11.11
CA GLU A 353 -36.66 -8.40 10.62
C GLU A 353 -37.75 -8.34 11.71
N LYS A 354 -37.62 -7.38 12.63
CA LYS A 354 -38.56 -7.23 13.74
C LYS A 354 -39.81 -6.48 13.30
N VAL A 355 -40.96 -7.08 13.61
CA VAL A 355 -42.29 -6.50 13.38
C VAL A 355 -42.54 -5.32 14.33
N PHE A 356 -43.10 -4.24 13.78
CA PHE A 356 -43.50 -3.03 14.51
C PHE A 356 -45.00 -2.78 14.30
N HIS A 357 -45.83 -2.97 15.33
CA HIS A 357 -47.30 -2.82 15.25
C HIS A 357 -47.93 -3.52 14.03
N ASN A 358 -47.57 -4.78 13.78
CA ASN A 358 -48.01 -5.55 12.61
C ASN A 358 -47.60 -4.95 11.25
N PHE A 359 -46.56 -4.12 11.23
CA PHE A 359 -45.81 -3.73 10.04
C PHE A 359 -44.44 -4.40 10.02
N LEU A 360 -44.02 -4.93 8.87
CA LEU A 360 -42.68 -5.45 8.64
C LEU A 360 -42.00 -4.64 7.54
N CYS A 361 -40.97 -3.88 7.91
CA CYS A 361 -40.18 -3.08 6.98
C CYS A 361 -39.00 -3.88 6.43
N LYS A 362 -38.79 -3.83 5.11
CA LYS A 362 -37.65 -4.41 4.40
C LYS A 362 -37.05 -3.38 3.45
N TYR A 363 -35.76 -3.46 3.19
CA TYR A 363 -35.18 -2.72 2.07
C TYR A 363 -35.48 -3.47 0.78
N SER A 364 -35.90 -2.77 -0.28
CA SER A 364 -36.03 -3.37 -1.60
C SER A 364 -34.64 -3.73 -2.14
N ASP A 365 -34.55 -4.81 -2.91
CA ASP A 365 -33.30 -5.19 -3.56
C ASP A 365 -32.74 -4.03 -4.39
N LYS A 366 -31.45 -3.72 -4.21
CA LYS A 366 -30.78 -2.67 -4.97
C LYS A 366 -30.78 -3.10 -6.43
N THR A 367 -31.40 -2.31 -7.30
CA THR A 367 -31.17 -2.41 -8.75
C THR A 367 -29.70 -2.09 -9.02
N LEU A 368 -28.87 -3.12 -9.08
CA LEU A 368 -27.50 -3.04 -9.55
C LEU A 368 -27.53 -2.75 -11.07
N PRO A 369 -26.51 -2.08 -11.63
CA PRO A 369 -26.43 -1.86 -13.07
C PRO A 369 -26.54 -3.19 -13.83
N LYS A 370 -27.12 -3.17 -15.04
CA LYS A 370 -27.08 -4.33 -15.94
C LYS A 370 -25.63 -4.76 -16.15
N ASN A 371 -25.36 -6.08 -16.09
CA ASN A 371 -24.04 -6.73 -16.20
C ASN A 371 -23.18 -6.77 -14.91
N PHE A 372 -23.73 -6.45 -13.73
CA PHE A 372 -22.98 -6.49 -12.47
C PHE A 372 -22.48 -7.89 -12.08
N ASP A 373 -23.20 -8.96 -12.44
CA ASP A 373 -22.79 -10.33 -12.17
C ASP A 373 -21.51 -10.72 -12.94
N GLU A 374 -21.35 -10.24 -14.17
CA GLU A 374 -20.14 -10.44 -14.99
C GLU A 374 -18.92 -9.72 -14.39
N ILE A 375 -19.11 -8.51 -13.85
CA ILE A 375 -18.07 -7.74 -13.16
C ILE A 375 -17.57 -8.48 -11.92
N GLY A 376 -18.50 -9.09 -11.16
CA GLY A 376 -18.18 -9.89 -9.98
C GLY A 376 -17.30 -11.10 -10.33
N LEU A 377 -17.60 -11.78 -11.44
CA LEU A 377 -16.84 -12.93 -11.94
C LEU A 377 -15.44 -12.54 -12.40
N ILE A 378 -15.29 -11.44 -13.15
CA ILE A 378 -13.97 -10.91 -13.57
C ILE A 378 -13.11 -10.60 -12.33
N ILE A 379 -13.65 -9.91 -11.33
CA ILE A 379 -12.89 -9.56 -10.12
C ILE A 379 -12.48 -10.82 -9.34
N ASP A 380 -13.33 -11.84 -9.27
CA ASP A 380 -13.03 -13.08 -8.54
C ASP A 380 -11.99 -13.94 -9.26
N GLU A 381 -12.04 -14.02 -10.60
CA GLU A 381 -11.03 -14.70 -11.41
C GLU A 381 -9.66 -14.03 -11.25
N TYR A 382 -9.61 -12.70 -11.33
CA TYR A 382 -8.36 -11.96 -11.15
C TYR A 382 -7.84 -11.99 -9.70
N LYS A 383 -8.71 -12.00 -8.69
CA LYS A 383 -8.28 -12.21 -7.29
C LYS A 383 -7.68 -13.60 -7.10
N LYS A 384 -8.21 -14.65 -7.74
CA LYS A 384 -7.60 -15.98 -7.72
C LYS A 384 -6.21 -15.98 -8.36
N LEU A 385 -6.05 -15.35 -9.54
CA LEU A 385 -4.75 -15.19 -10.19
C LEU A 385 -3.76 -14.37 -9.34
N LYS A 386 -4.22 -13.35 -8.62
CA LYS A 386 -3.41 -12.56 -7.68
C LYS A 386 -2.97 -13.39 -6.47
N VAL A 387 -3.87 -14.20 -5.89
CA VAL A 387 -3.51 -15.12 -4.78
C VAL A 387 -2.49 -16.15 -5.25
N ASP A 388 -2.60 -16.68 -6.47
CA ASP A 388 -1.61 -17.59 -7.05
C ASP A 388 -0.25 -16.90 -7.30
N THR A 389 -0.24 -15.62 -7.67
CA THR A 389 1.01 -14.86 -7.85
C THR A 389 1.64 -14.43 -6.51
N ASP A 390 0.81 -14.05 -5.52
CA ASP A 390 1.22 -13.76 -4.14
C ASP A 390 1.60 -15.03 -3.36
N SER A 391 1.18 -16.22 -3.81
CA SER A 391 1.60 -17.50 -3.23
C SER A 391 3.10 -17.78 -3.43
N LEU A 392 3.74 -17.09 -4.38
CA LEU A 392 5.19 -17.08 -4.57
C LEU A 392 5.92 -16.16 -3.57
N ILE A 393 5.19 -15.29 -2.85
CA ILE A 393 5.69 -14.57 -1.68
C ILE A 393 5.32 -15.41 -0.45
N ILE A 394 6.25 -16.28 -0.05
CA ILE A 394 6.13 -17.17 1.11
C ILE A 394 5.50 -16.42 2.29
N ASN A 395 4.22 -16.74 2.55
CA ASN A 395 3.46 -16.19 3.66
C ASN A 395 4.09 -16.73 4.95
N ARG A 396 4.94 -15.92 5.60
CA ARG A 396 5.76 -16.31 6.77
C ARG A 396 4.95 -16.83 7.98
N LYS A 397 3.62 -16.77 7.94
CA LYS A 397 2.73 -17.31 8.97
C LYS A 397 2.49 -18.82 8.87
N ASN A 398 2.72 -19.44 7.71
CA ASN A 398 2.48 -20.87 7.46
C ASN A 398 3.78 -21.59 7.08
N LYS A 399 4.88 -21.29 7.78
CA LYS A 399 6.10 -22.07 7.62
C LYS A 399 5.97 -23.36 8.44
N PRO A 400 6.35 -24.52 7.87
CA PRO A 400 6.41 -25.76 8.64
C PRO A 400 7.33 -25.60 9.84
N ILE A 401 6.92 -26.16 10.97
CA ILE A 401 7.68 -26.14 12.23
C ILE A 401 8.16 -27.55 12.50
N LEU A 402 9.47 -27.68 12.69
CA LEU A 402 10.09 -28.89 13.19
C LEU A 402 10.26 -28.78 14.70
N VAL A 403 9.72 -29.76 15.42
CA VAL A 403 9.84 -29.89 16.87
C VAL A 403 10.71 -31.09 17.19
N LYS A 404 11.74 -30.87 18.02
CA LYS A 404 12.69 -31.89 18.47
C LYS A 404 12.70 -32.00 19.99
N GLY A 405 12.99 -33.20 20.51
CA GLY A 405 13.19 -33.45 21.95
C GLY A 405 11.91 -33.68 22.75
N GLY A 406 12.09 -33.96 24.05
CA GLY A 406 11.05 -34.25 25.03
C GLY A 406 10.72 -35.75 25.18
N ALA A 407 10.58 -36.22 26.43
CA ALA A 407 10.38 -37.64 26.76
C ALA A 407 9.11 -38.28 26.15
N LYS A 408 8.15 -37.46 25.71
CA LYS A 408 6.90 -37.89 25.06
C LYS A 408 6.93 -37.88 23.53
N LEU A 409 7.97 -37.30 22.92
CA LEU A 409 8.15 -37.28 21.46
C LEU A 409 9.22 -38.33 21.12
N HIS A 410 8.76 -39.49 20.64
CA HIS A 410 9.65 -40.59 20.26
C HIS A 410 10.51 -40.28 19.01
N MET A 411 10.13 -39.29 18.20
CA MET A 411 10.83 -38.82 16.99
C MET A 411 10.58 -37.32 16.76
N ASP A 412 11.45 -36.67 15.98
CA ASP A 412 11.23 -35.31 15.48
C ASP A 412 9.88 -35.23 14.75
N LYS A 413 9.07 -34.21 15.06
CA LYS A 413 7.72 -34.06 14.49
C LYS A 413 7.58 -32.73 13.79
N GLU A 414 7.05 -32.80 12.57
CA GLU A 414 6.79 -31.65 11.72
C GLU A 414 5.31 -31.25 11.80
N PHE A 415 5.05 -29.95 11.76
CA PHE A 415 3.72 -29.36 11.75
C PHE A 415 3.63 -28.36 10.61
N ASP A 416 2.54 -28.38 9.85
CA ASP A 416 2.37 -27.47 8.70
C ASP A 416 2.06 -26.04 9.14
N SER A 417 1.65 -25.85 10.40
CA SER A 417 1.33 -24.55 10.95
C SER A 417 1.55 -24.43 12.47
N ILE A 418 1.63 -23.19 12.94
CA ILE A 418 1.66 -22.82 14.36
C ILE A 418 0.43 -23.35 15.11
N THR A 419 -0.74 -23.26 14.50
CA THR A 419 -2.01 -23.69 15.11
C THR A 419 -2.00 -25.19 15.38
N GLU A 420 -1.45 -25.97 14.46
CA GLU A 420 -1.36 -27.42 14.59
C GLU A 420 -0.36 -27.83 15.67
N ALA A 421 0.80 -27.17 15.71
CA ALA A 421 1.78 -27.36 16.77
C ALA A 421 1.16 -27.06 18.16
N ILE A 422 0.44 -25.95 18.31
CA ILE A 422 -0.22 -25.59 19.58
C ILE A 422 -1.23 -26.67 20.00
N LYS A 423 -2.12 -27.08 19.10
CA LYS A 423 -3.11 -28.13 19.39
C LYS A 423 -2.47 -29.44 19.82
N HIS A 424 -1.35 -29.82 19.22
CA HIS A 424 -0.62 -31.02 19.61
C HIS A 424 -0.08 -30.93 21.04
N PHE A 425 0.47 -29.77 21.42
CA PHE A 425 1.00 -29.55 22.77
C PHE A 425 -0.11 -29.43 23.83
N ASP A 426 -1.27 -28.86 23.47
CA ASP A 426 -2.46 -28.88 24.33
C ASP A 426 -2.90 -30.32 24.63
N ASN A 427 -2.90 -31.22 23.63
CA ASN A 427 -3.21 -32.64 23.82
C ASN A 427 -2.16 -33.37 24.71
N LEU A 428 -0.92 -32.87 24.77
CA LEU A 428 0.12 -33.38 25.66
C LEU A 428 0.04 -32.80 27.08
N ASN A 429 -0.96 -31.97 27.37
CA ASN A 429 -1.12 -31.18 28.58
C ASN A 429 0.03 -30.18 28.82
N ILE A 430 0.64 -29.70 27.73
CA ILE A 430 1.72 -28.71 27.76
C ILE A 430 1.18 -27.39 27.23
N LYS A 431 0.95 -26.43 28.13
CA LYS A 431 0.50 -25.08 27.77
C LYS A 431 1.51 -24.38 26.84
N LEU A 432 1.20 -24.27 25.55
CA LEU A 432 2.04 -23.60 24.55
C LEU A 432 1.18 -22.58 23.79
N ASP A 433 1.32 -21.29 24.08
CA ASP A 433 0.61 -20.25 23.33
C ASP A 433 1.42 -19.74 22.12
N SER A 434 0.74 -19.09 21.16
CA SER A 434 1.38 -18.59 19.95
C SER A 434 2.53 -17.63 20.23
N LYS A 435 2.41 -16.80 21.28
CA LYS A 435 3.44 -15.81 21.63
C LYS A 435 4.72 -16.49 22.11
N THR A 436 4.57 -17.51 22.94
CA THR A 436 5.65 -18.33 23.47
C THR A 436 6.31 -19.11 22.35
N LEU A 437 5.53 -19.76 21.47
CA LEU A 437 6.08 -20.49 20.33
C LEU A 437 6.87 -19.58 19.38
N TYR A 438 6.35 -18.41 19.04
CA TYR A 438 7.07 -17.43 18.23
C TYR A 438 8.38 -16.96 18.87
N LEU A 439 8.39 -16.76 20.18
CA LEU A 439 9.59 -16.38 20.91
C LEU A 439 10.65 -17.48 20.81
N ARG A 440 10.26 -18.74 21.00
CA ARG A 440 11.17 -19.90 20.92
C ARG A 440 11.70 -20.17 19.53
N LEU A 441 10.85 -20.03 18.51
CA LEU A 441 11.26 -20.09 17.11
C LEU A 441 12.25 -18.99 16.72
N LYS A 442 12.29 -17.87 17.47
CA LYS A 442 13.19 -16.75 17.23
C LYS A 442 14.51 -16.86 18.00
N ASP A 443 14.45 -17.26 19.27
CA ASP A 443 15.61 -17.31 20.15
C ASP A 443 16.30 -18.69 20.22
N GLY A 444 15.66 -19.74 19.70
CA GLY A 444 16.16 -21.10 19.71
C GLY A 444 16.25 -21.72 21.11
N LYS A 445 15.58 -21.16 22.12
CA LYS A 445 15.66 -21.69 23.49
C LYS A 445 14.73 -22.88 23.67
N ILE A 446 15.21 -23.87 24.42
CA ILE A 446 14.42 -25.03 24.84
C ILE A 446 13.22 -24.56 25.68
N TYR A 447 12.07 -25.18 25.45
CA TYR A 447 10.84 -24.97 26.20
C TYR A 447 10.30 -26.32 26.66
N LYS A 448 10.36 -26.58 27.97
CA LYS A 448 9.89 -27.83 28.61
C LYS A 448 10.42 -29.08 27.89
N ASP A 449 11.72 -29.08 27.61
CA ASP A 449 12.47 -30.15 26.90
C ASP A 449 12.23 -30.24 25.38
N TYR A 450 11.47 -29.32 24.80
CA TYR A 450 11.23 -29.23 23.37
C TYR A 450 11.99 -28.08 22.72
N TYR A 451 12.50 -28.32 21.53
CA TYR A 451 13.20 -27.36 20.68
C TYR A 451 12.40 -27.13 19.39
N PHE A 452 12.26 -25.87 18.99
CA PHE A 452 11.39 -25.46 17.88
C PHE A 452 12.20 -24.73 16.81
N THR A 453 12.09 -25.16 15.56
CA THR A 453 12.72 -24.49 14.40
C THR A 453 11.76 -24.38 13.24
N TYR A 454 11.88 -23.30 12.47
CA TYR A 454 11.29 -23.26 11.14
C TYR A 454 12.05 -24.22 10.22
N LYS A 455 11.33 -24.91 9.35
CA LYS A 455 11.92 -25.62 8.22
C LYS A 455 12.22 -24.67 7.07
#